data_AF-A0AA38U661-F1
#
_entry.id   AF-A0AA38U661-F1
#
_cell.length_a   1.000
_cell.length_b   1.000
_cell.length_c   1.000
_cell.angle_alpha   90.00
_cell.angle_beta   90.00
_cell.angle_gamma   90.00
#
_symmetry.space_group_name_H-M   'P 1'
#
loop_
_entity.id
_entity.type
_entity.pdbx_description
1 polymer ?
#
loop_
_entity_poly.entity_id
_entity_poly.type
_entity_poly.pdbx_seq_one_letter_code
_entity_poly.pdbx_strand_id
1 'polypeptide(L)'
;MAQRRPFYSPTRPPTLAMTELVKLTLDYHHSADLITKWLEHPNDIYIDWFYSRREQKYDRDQRQMLLWNKGDFAPENIFCRTVDTGRLIPLRTWTTHVYCHCSVHDRKRTMMRVVFTMLPELMLLRAMHDRGCDEIFIIVTDLQRQEMDEVTEYFKLVCRHAFGNCKPSMEKQIQLEHMRITHALHRHRRTPCFPQIDLTLRAILYEKRPRFIILFSPPPASYSQILFTHHSFVPDEEIFSDYPSGCPNPCCTDNCEMLRFPRRGLETANVLEIKRGGKFGKRVKQRTMCNWIECDVCFSEETLPKSSSGSEGTESSENGSLDPNIQRVVPGQLCSQCRLVRYCSLDHQRRDWPEHKRVCVKMQWE
;
A
#
# COMPACT_ATOMS: atom_id res chain seq x y z
N MET A 1 25.74 -30.77 11.57
CA MET A 1 24.55 -30.80 12.45
C MET A 1 23.35 -30.38 11.63
N ALA A 2 22.33 -31.23 11.47
CA ALA A 2 21.13 -30.87 10.72
C ALA A 2 20.37 -29.77 11.49
N GLN A 3 20.27 -28.56 10.92
CA GLN A 3 19.44 -27.50 11.48
C GLN A 3 18.00 -27.99 11.54
N ARG A 4 17.42 -28.10 12.75
CA ARG A 4 15.99 -28.37 12.92
C ARG A 4 15.23 -27.25 12.20
N ARG A 5 14.38 -27.61 11.24
CA ARG A 5 13.51 -26.64 10.56
C ARG A 5 12.65 -25.93 11.61
N PRO A 6 12.55 -24.58 11.58
CA PRO A 6 11.72 -23.84 12.52
C PRO A 6 10.28 -24.34 12.44
N PHE A 7 9.66 -24.63 13.59
CA PHE A 7 8.26 -25.05 13.64
C PHE A 7 7.34 -23.86 13.32
N TYR A 8 6.39 -24.06 12.41
CA TYR A 8 5.41 -23.05 12.06
C TYR A 8 4.49 -22.75 13.26
N SER A 9 4.33 -21.48 13.58
CA SER A 9 3.41 -21.01 14.61
C SER A 9 2.63 -19.80 14.10
N PRO A 10 1.29 -19.78 14.25
CA PRO A 10 0.45 -18.63 13.89
C PRO A 10 0.75 -17.36 14.69
N THR A 11 1.29 -17.49 15.90
CA THR A 11 1.51 -16.38 16.84
C THR A 11 2.97 -15.92 16.91
N ARG A 12 3.92 -16.70 16.38
CA ARG A 12 5.33 -16.31 16.35
C ARG A 12 5.72 -15.67 15.01
N PRO A 13 6.62 -14.68 15.00
CA PRO A 13 7.15 -14.12 13.77
C PRO A 13 7.83 -15.19 12.90
N PRO A 14 7.36 -15.45 11.68
CA PRO A 14 8.05 -16.31 10.72
C PRO A 14 9.09 -15.51 9.93
N THR A 15 9.98 -16.23 9.24
CA THR A 15 10.94 -15.65 8.31
C THR A 15 10.62 -16.02 6.87
N LEU A 16 11.03 -15.22 5.89
CA LEU A 16 10.85 -15.52 4.47
C LEU A 16 11.57 -16.81 4.08
N ALA A 17 12.64 -17.19 4.76
CA ALA A 17 13.32 -18.48 4.54
C ALA A 17 12.44 -19.70 4.88
N MET A 18 11.33 -19.51 5.61
CA MET A 18 10.37 -20.57 5.92
C MET A 18 9.28 -20.69 4.84
N THR A 19 9.18 -19.75 3.90
CA THR A 19 8.14 -19.84 2.86
C THR A 19 8.45 -20.97 1.89
N GLU A 20 7.40 -21.72 1.55
CA GLU A 20 7.44 -22.76 0.52
C GLU A 20 6.98 -22.20 -0.84
N LEU A 21 6.55 -20.94 -0.89
CA LEU A 21 6.14 -20.30 -2.13
C LEU A 21 7.36 -19.89 -2.94
N VAL A 22 7.27 -20.08 -4.26
CA VAL A 22 8.28 -19.63 -5.20
C VAL A 22 8.20 -18.10 -5.29
N LYS A 23 9.31 -17.43 -4.98
CA LYS A 23 9.47 -15.99 -5.15
C LYS A 23 10.02 -15.69 -6.54
N LEU A 24 9.26 -14.92 -7.31
CA LEU A 24 9.67 -14.35 -8.59
C LEU A 24 9.82 -12.85 -8.43
N THR A 25 10.86 -12.27 -9.00
CA THR A 25 11.12 -10.82 -8.90
C THR A 25 11.12 -10.21 -10.29
N LEU A 26 10.25 -9.22 -10.48
CA LEU A 26 10.24 -8.34 -11.63
C LEU A 26 10.87 -7.03 -11.17
N ASP A 27 12.07 -6.73 -11.65
CA ASP A 27 12.77 -5.50 -11.29
C ASP A 27 12.13 -4.26 -11.95
N TYR A 28 12.77 -3.11 -11.74
CA TYR A 28 12.30 -1.84 -12.28
C TYR A 28 12.28 -1.80 -13.82
N HIS A 29 13.16 -2.53 -14.51
CA HIS A 29 13.13 -2.61 -15.98
C HIS A 29 11.88 -3.33 -16.46
N HIS A 30 11.50 -4.43 -15.82
CA HIS A 30 10.26 -5.13 -16.15
C HIS A 30 9.04 -4.23 -15.92
N SER A 31 9.02 -3.43 -14.84
CA SER A 31 7.93 -2.49 -14.61
C SER A 31 7.87 -1.41 -15.71
N ALA A 32 9.02 -0.90 -16.16
CA ALA A 32 9.10 0.06 -17.26
C ALA A 32 8.55 -0.54 -18.56
N ASP A 33 8.98 -1.74 -18.93
CA ASP A 33 8.53 -2.44 -20.13
C ASP A 33 7.02 -2.68 -20.12
N LEU A 34 6.45 -3.05 -18.96
CA LEU A 34 5.01 -3.22 -18.80
C LEU A 34 4.25 -1.92 -19.00
N ILE A 35 4.78 -0.81 -18.47
CA ILE A 35 4.19 0.52 -18.64
C ILE A 35 4.23 0.93 -20.11
N THR A 36 5.38 0.79 -20.79
CA THR A 36 5.49 1.08 -22.22
C THR A 36 4.46 0.28 -23.02
N LYS A 37 4.34 -1.02 -22.77
CA LYS A 37 3.33 -1.88 -23.42
C LYS A 37 1.91 -1.43 -23.13
N TRP A 38 1.61 -1.01 -21.90
CA TRP A 38 0.27 -0.53 -21.55
C TRP A 38 -0.08 0.76 -22.29
N LEU A 39 0.86 1.69 -22.41
CA LEU A 39 0.69 2.95 -23.14
C LEU A 39 0.47 2.76 -24.65
N GLU A 40 0.86 1.62 -25.22
CA GLU A 40 0.57 1.25 -26.62
C GLU A 40 -0.90 0.89 -26.87
N HIS A 41 -1.75 0.81 -25.83
CA HIS A 41 -3.17 0.46 -25.93
C HIS A 41 -4.06 1.71 -25.79
N PRO A 42 -4.43 2.40 -26.90
CA PRO A 42 -5.05 3.73 -26.86
C PRO A 42 -6.50 3.78 -26.35
N ASN A 43 -7.20 2.65 -26.27
CA ASN A 43 -8.62 2.58 -25.86
C ASN A 43 -8.78 1.98 -24.45
N ASP A 44 -7.96 2.46 -23.51
CA ASP A 44 -7.93 1.95 -22.15
C ASP A 44 -8.66 2.93 -21.21
N ILE A 45 -9.65 2.41 -20.47
CA ILE A 45 -10.52 3.19 -19.57
C ILE A 45 -9.74 3.93 -18.47
N TYR A 46 -8.56 3.44 -18.09
CA TYR A 46 -7.71 4.11 -17.11
C TYR A 46 -7.01 5.30 -17.73
N ILE A 47 -6.61 5.23 -19.00
CA ILE A 47 -6.06 6.38 -19.75
C ILE A 47 -7.10 7.49 -19.82
N ASP A 48 -8.34 7.18 -20.20
CA ASP A 48 -9.44 8.16 -20.24
C ASP A 48 -9.68 8.80 -18.86
N TRP A 49 -9.61 8.00 -17.79
CA TRP A 49 -9.71 8.51 -16.42
C TRP A 49 -8.58 9.49 -16.07
N PHE A 50 -7.33 9.21 -16.47
CA PHE A 50 -6.22 10.15 -16.27
C PHE A 50 -6.42 11.47 -17.05
N TYR A 51 -6.96 11.41 -18.27
CA TYR A 51 -7.31 12.62 -19.03
C TYR A 51 -8.40 13.43 -18.34
N SER A 52 -9.46 12.78 -17.87
CA SER A 52 -10.53 13.43 -17.08
C SER A 52 -9.97 14.10 -15.83
N ARG A 53 -9.08 13.41 -15.09
CA ARG A 53 -8.42 13.97 -13.91
C ARG A 53 -7.52 15.16 -14.23
N ARG A 54 -6.84 15.16 -15.38
CA ARG A 54 -6.03 16.32 -15.82
C ARG A 54 -6.87 17.59 -16.01
N GLU A 55 -8.11 17.46 -16.45
CA GLU A 55 -9.01 18.60 -16.68
C GLU A 55 -9.69 19.10 -15.40
N GLN A 56 -9.63 18.32 -14.31
CA GLN A 56 -10.27 18.66 -13.05
C GLN A 56 -9.59 19.86 -12.37
N LYS A 57 -10.40 20.79 -11.85
CA LYS A 57 -9.92 21.86 -10.97
C LYS A 57 -9.76 21.31 -9.54
N TYR A 58 -8.64 21.62 -8.90
CA TYR A 58 -8.35 21.17 -7.54
C TYR A 58 -8.68 22.26 -6.52
N ASP A 59 -9.29 21.87 -5.41
CA ASP A 59 -9.47 22.73 -4.23
C ASP A 59 -8.20 22.75 -3.36
N ARG A 60 -8.02 23.81 -2.56
CA ARG A 60 -6.87 24.00 -1.66
C ARG A 60 -6.75 22.91 -0.60
N ASP A 61 -7.87 22.37 -0.16
CA ASP A 61 -7.94 21.53 1.04
C ASP A 61 -7.78 20.03 0.76
N GLN A 62 -7.54 19.65 -0.50
CA GLN A 62 -7.36 18.24 -0.84
C GLN A 62 -6.10 17.64 -0.23
N ARG A 63 -6.32 16.66 0.67
CA ARG A 63 -5.27 15.92 1.39
C ARG A 63 -4.36 15.15 0.46
N GLN A 64 -4.91 14.69 -0.66
CA GLN A 64 -4.21 13.94 -1.67
C GLN A 64 -4.59 14.48 -3.06
N MET A 65 -3.64 14.48 -3.99
CA MET A 65 -3.84 15.03 -5.33
C MET A 65 -3.09 14.19 -6.36
N LEU A 66 -3.67 14.03 -7.54
CA LEU A 66 -3.03 13.47 -8.72
C LEU A 66 -2.94 14.59 -9.74
N LEU A 67 -1.75 14.99 -10.20
CA LEU A 67 -1.55 16.17 -11.03
C LEU A 67 -0.81 15.83 -12.32
N TRP A 68 -1.33 16.30 -13.44
CA TRP A 68 -0.69 16.19 -14.74
C TRP A 68 -0.95 17.46 -15.55
N ASN A 69 -0.02 18.42 -15.46
CA ASN A 69 -0.22 19.76 -16.02
C ASN A 69 0.50 20.00 -17.35
N LYS A 70 1.63 19.32 -17.59
CA LYS A 70 2.49 19.54 -18.75
C LYS A 70 2.98 18.19 -19.30
N GLY A 71 3.39 18.21 -20.56
CA GLY A 71 3.93 17.05 -21.25
C GLY A 71 2.86 16.05 -21.68
N ASP A 72 3.31 15.04 -22.40
CA ASP A 72 2.47 13.94 -22.89
C ASP A 72 2.09 13.00 -21.74
N PHE A 73 1.15 12.09 -22.02
CA PHE A 73 0.74 11.06 -21.08
C PHE A 73 1.88 10.06 -20.86
N ALA A 74 2.69 10.36 -19.85
CA ALA A 74 3.84 9.56 -19.46
C ALA A 74 3.94 9.54 -17.92
N PRO A 75 4.39 8.42 -17.31
CA PRO A 75 4.46 8.28 -15.86
C PRO A 75 5.20 9.45 -15.19
N GLU A 76 6.33 9.86 -15.75
CA GLU A 76 7.18 10.91 -15.22
C GLU A 76 6.58 12.33 -15.30
N ASN A 77 5.42 12.48 -15.94
CA ASN A 77 4.64 13.72 -16.02
C ASN A 77 3.42 13.71 -15.09
N ILE A 78 3.09 12.57 -14.50
CA ILE A 78 1.94 12.40 -13.59
C ILE A 78 2.48 12.35 -12.17
N PHE A 79 2.08 13.32 -11.35
CA PHE A 79 2.54 13.48 -9.99
C PHE A 79 1.45 13.10 -9.01
N CYS A 80 1.82 12.45 -7.91
CA CYS A 80 0.91 12.14 -6.82
C CYS A 80 1.40 12.76 -5.52
N ARG A 81 0.49 13.39 -4.77
CA ARG A 81 0.73 13.73 -3.37
C ARG A 81 0.66 12.44 -2.55
N THR A 82 1.76 12.12 -1.90
CA THR A 82 1.90 10.88 -1.13
C THR A 82 1.17 10.96 0.20
N VAL A 83 0.54 9.85 0.60
CA VAL A 83 -0.21 9.77 1.87
C VAL A 83 0.69 9.73 3.10
N ASP A 84 1.92 9.22 2.95
CA ASP A 84 2.83 8.98 4.06
C ASP A 84 3.75 10.18 4.36
N THR A 85 4.10 10.98 3.34
CA THR A 85 5.05 12.09 3.48
C THR A 85 4.54 13.45 3.01
N GLY A 86 3.38 13.51 2.36
CA GLY A 86 2.81 14.73 1.80
C GLY A 86 3.61 15.32 0.62
N ARG A 87 4.66 14.63 0.18
CA ARG A 87 5.46 15.00 -0.99
C ARG A 87 4.66 14.84 -2.27
N LEU A 88 4.91 15.70 -3.24
CA LEU A 88 4.42 15.59 -4.60
C LEU A 88 5.54 14.98 -5.46
N ILE A 89 5.40 13.70 -5.80
CA ILE A 89 6.41 12.93 -6.55
C ILE A 89 5.83 12.41 -7.87
N PRO A 90 6.64 12.27 -8.94
CA PRO A 90 6.18 11.66 -10.17
C PRO A 90 5.92 10.16 -10.00
N LEU A 91 5.14 9.56 -10.91
CA LEU A 91 5.11 8.09 -11.03
C LEU A 91 6.50 7.58 -11.39
N ARG A 92 6.94 6.57 -10.65
CA ARG A 92 8.26 5.94 -10.79
C ARG A 92 8.08 4.44 -10.92
N THR A 93 9.04 3.79 -11.56
CA THR A 93 9.17 2.33 -11.64
C THR A 93 9.42 1.72 -10.27
N TRP A 94 9.15 0.42 -10.13
CA TRP A 94 9.29 -0.31 -8.87
C TRP A 94 9.70 -1.76 -9.11
N THR A 95 10.13 -2.44 -8.05
CA THR A 95 10.35 -3.88 -8.04
C THR A 95 9.10 -4.59 -7.52
N THR A 96 8.62 -5.60 -8.24
CA THR A 96 7.50 -6.45 -7.80
C THR A 96 8.01 -7.82 -7.41
N HIS A 97 7.71 -8.26 -6.19
CA HIS A 97 7.93 -9.62 -5.72
C HIS A 97 6.62 -10.40 -5.72
N VAL A 98 6.57 -11.43 -6.54
CA VAL A 98 5.39 -12.30 -6.68
C VAL A 98 5.70 -13.64 -6.01
N TYR A 99 4.93 -13.98 -4.98
CA TYR A 99 4.97 -15.27 -4.32
C TYR A 99 3.85 -16.13 -4.85
N CYS A 100 4.17 -17.30 -5.38
CA CYS A 100 3.19 -18.21 -5.95
C CYS A 100 3.52 -19.67 -5.64
N HIS A 101 2.52 -20.54 -5.74
CA HIS A 101 2.74 -21.98 -5.63
C HIS A 101 3.54 -22.50 -6.83
N CYS A 102 4.39 -23.52 -6.65
CA CYS A 102 5.24 -24.09 -7.71
C CYS A 102 4.44 -24.50 -8.96
N SER A 103 3.24 -25.06 -8.79
CA SER A 103 2.37 -25.43 -9.92
C SER A 103 1.94 -24.24 -10.81
N VAL A 104 1.88 -23.02 -10.27
CA VAL A 104 1.60 -21.81 -11.06
C VAL A 104 2.82 -21.41 -11.87
N HIS A 105 4.00 -21.53 -11.27
CA HIS A 105 5.28 -21.29 -11.92
C HIS A 105 5.54 -22.28 -13.07
N ASP A 106 5.32 -23.57 -12.83
CA ASP A 106 5.58 -24.66 -13.79
C ASP A 106 4.69 -24.57 -15.04
N ARG A 107 3.49 -24.00 -14.91
CA ARG A 107 2.56 -23.76 -16.03
C ARG A 107 3.03 -22.65 -16.99
N LYS A 108 4.23 -22.09 -16.79
CA LYS A 108 4.80 -20.99 -17.58
C LYS A 108 3.86 -19.79 -17.72
N ARG A 109 2.93 -19.59 -16.77
CA ARG A 109 2.17 -18.35 -16.71
C ARG A 109 3.17 -17.23 -16.44
N THR A 110 3.36 -16.35 -17.40
CA THR A 110 4.27 -15.22 -17.26
C THR A 110 3.75 -14.35 -16.12
N MET A 111 4.51 -14.23 -15.02
CA MET A 111 4.14 -13.32 -13.91
C MET A 111 4.02 -11.88 -14.40
N MET A 112 4.70 -11.53 -15.50
CA MET A 112 4.46 -10.31 -16.25
C MET A 112 2.97 -10.11 -16.58
N ARG A 113 2.23 -11.14 -16.97
CA ARG A 113 0.79 -11.05 -17.24
C ARG A 113 -0.01 -10.76 -15.97
N VAL A 114 0.35 -11.36 -14.84
CA VAL A 114 -0.30 -11.07 -13.54
C VAL A 114 -0.11 -9.61 -13.17
N VAL A 115 1.13 -9.11 -13.26
CA VAL A 115 1.43 -7.70 -12.95
C VAL A 115 0.79 -6.76 -13.97
N PHE A 116 0.84 -7.09 -15.26
CA PHE A 116 0.20 -6.31 -16.32
C PHE A 116 -1.30 -6.13 -16.08
N THR A 117 -2.00 -7.18 -15.64
CA THR A 117 -3.45 -7.09 -15.39
C THR A 117 -3.85 -6.14 -14.26
N MET A 118 -2.93 -5.83 -13.34
CA MET A 118 -3.16 -4.87 -12.25
C MET A 118 -2.31 -3.61 -12.42
N LEU A 119 -1.72 -3.39 -13.59
CA LEU A 119 -0.67 -2.39 -13.76
C LEU A 119 -1.15 -0.97 -13.42
N PRO A 120 -2.33 -0.50 -13.89
CA PRO A 120 -2.82 0.84 -13.54
C PRO A 120 -2.96 1.03 -12.03
N GLU A 121 -3.52 0.02 -11.34
CA GLU A 121 -3.66 0.03 -9.89
C GLU A 121 -2.31 0.06 -9.16
N LEU A 122 -1.34 -0.74 -9.63
CA LEU A 122 0.00 -0.80 -9.06
C LEU A 122 0.75 0.51 -9.24
N MET A 123 0.63 1.15 -10.41
CA MET A 123 1.21 2.46 -10.69
C MET A 123 0.71 3.49 -9.68
N LEU A 124 -0.61 3.55 -9.46
CA LEU A 124 -1.20 4.48 -8.49
C LEU A 124 -0.79 4.14 -7.06
N LEU A 125 -0.90 2.88 -6.63
CA LEU A 125 -0.48 2.46 -5.29
C LEU A 125 0.98 2.80 -5.00
N ARG A 126 1.86 2.65 -6.00
CA ARG A 126 3.27 3.06 -5.92
C ARG A 126 3.39 4.58 -5.80
N ALA A 127 2.68 5.35 -6.62
CA ALA A 127 2.73 6.82 -6.62
C ALA A 127 2.38 7.43 -5.26
N MET A 128 1.42 6.81 -4.59
CA MET A 128 0.84 7.33 -3.36
C MET A 128 1.74 7.17 -2.14
N HIS A 129 2.81 6.39 -2.25
CA HIS A 129 3.70 6.11 -1.14
C HIS A 129 5.13 6.50 -1.51
N ASP A 130 5.71 7.43 -0.76
CA ASP A 130 7.10 7.82 -0.98
C ASP A 130 8.04 6.74 -0.44
N ARG A 131 7.93 6.40 0.85
CA ARG A 131 8.93 5.58 1.54
C ARG A 131 8.52 4.13 1.65
N GLY A 132 9.40 3.23 1.21
CA GLY A 132 9.23 1.78 1.42
C GLY A 132 8.14 1.19 0.52
N CYS A 133 7.92 1.81 -0.64
CA CYS A 133 7.05 1.31 -1.69
C CYS A 133 7.79 1.00 -3.00
N ASP A 134 9.13 1.09 -3.01
CA ASP A 134 9.96 0.65 -4.13
C ASP A 134 9.87 -0.86 -4.37
N GLU A 135 9.44 -1.62 -3.36
CA GLU A 135 9.14 -3.04 -3.42
C GLU A 135 7.64 -3.25 -3.20
N ILE A 136 6.95 -3.84 -4.18
CA ILE A 136 5.54 -4.28 -4.06
C ILE A 136 5.50 -5.79 -3.91
N PHE A 137 4.69 -6.27 -2.98
CA PHE A 137 4.57 -7.69 -2.65
C PHE A 137 3.18 -8.22 -3.03
N ILE A 138 3.18 -9.28 -3.84
CA ILE A 138 1.96 -9.95 -4.32
C ILE A 138 2.02 -11.42 -3.93
N ILE A 139 0.96 -11.92 -3.30
CA ILE A 139 0.78 -13.35 -3.04
C ILE A 139 -0.33 -13.86 -3.96
N VAL A 140 0.00 -14.81 -4.83
CA VAL A 140 -0.93 -15.40 -5.79
C VAL A 140 -1.62 -16.61 -5.15
N THR A 141 -2.96 -16.63 -5.24
CA THR A 141 -3.82 -17.66 -4.69
C THR A 141 -4.94 -18.04 -5.65
N ASP A 142 -5.68 -19.10 -5.32
CA ASP A 142 -6.90 -19.53 -6.02
C ASP A 142 -8.15 -19.45 -5.12
N LEU A 143 -8.10 -18.62 -4.07
CA LEU A 143 -9.19 -18.38 -3.14
C LEU A 143 -10.38 -17.75 -3.88
N GLN A 144 -11.58 -18.23 -3.59
CA GLN A 144 -12.85 -17.63 -4.02
C GLN A 144 -13.22 -16.41 -3.16
N ARG A 145 -14.23 -15.66 -3.61
CA ARG A 145 -14.75 -14.46 -2.94
C ARG A 145 -14.96 -14.62 -1.43
N GLN A 146 -15.74 -15.60 -1.01
CA GLN A 146 -16.02 -15.82 0.42
C GLN A 146 -14.76 -16.23 1.20
N GLU A 147 -13.91 -17.06 0.61
CA GLU A 147 -12.67 -17.50 1.23
C GLU A 147 -11.67 -16.34 1.38
N MET A 148 -11.62 -15.44 0.40
CA MET A 148 -10.84 -14.21 0.44
C MET A 148 -11.30 -13.31 1.59
N ASP A 149 -12.61 -13.16 1.79
CA ASP A 149 -13.19 -12.42 2.92
C ASP A 149 -12.76 -13.04 4.27
N GLU A 150 -12.93 -14.36 4.42
CA GLU A 150 -12.59 -15.08 5.65
C GLU A 150 -11.08 -15.01 5.98
N VAL A 151 -10.23 -15.18 4.97
CA VAL A 151 -8.77 -15.09 5.10
C VAL A 151 -8.34 -13.68 5.50
N THR A 152 -8.96 -12.65 4.94
CA THR A 152 -8.65 -11.27 5.28
C THR A 152 -9.09 -10.87 6.68
N GLU A 153 -10.26 -11.33 7.12
CA GLU A 153 -10.69 -11.12 8.52
C GLU A 153 -9.76 -11.83 9.51
N TYR A 154 -9.28 -13.03 9.16
CA TYR A 154 -8.23 -13.68 9.93
C TYR A 154 -6.93 -12.86 9.95
N PHE A 155 -6.50 -12.28 8.82
CA PHE A 155 -5.30 -11.45 8.79
C PHE A 155 -5.43 -10.20 9.65
N LYS A 156 -6.60 -9.56 9.68
CA LYS A 156 -6.89 -8.46 10.62
C LYS A 156 -6.78 -8.93 12.07
N LEU A 157 -7.37 -10.08 12.40
CA LEU A 157 -7.30 -10.68 13.74
C LEU A 157 -5.85 -10.95 14.19
N VAL A 158 -5.06 -11.68 13.38
CA VAL A 158 -3.68 -12.02 13.74
C VAL A 158 -2.79 -10.79 13.77
N CYS A 159 -2.96 -9.83 12.86
CA CYS A 159 -2.13 -8.63 12.82
C CYS A 159 -2.38 -7.71 14.02
N ARG A 160 -3.63 -7.55 14.45
CA ARG A 160 -4.01 -6.72 15.61
C ARG A 160 -3.49 -7.28 16.94
N HIS A 161 -3.34 -8.59 17.04
CA HIS A 161 -3.12 -9.28 18.32
C HIS A 161 -1.81 -10.05 18.45
N ALA A 162 -1.18 -10.51 17.36
CA ALA A 162 0.05 -11.30 17.39
C ALA A 162 1.32 -10.50 17.05
N PHE A 163 1.20 -9.29 16.48
CA PHE A 163 2.33 -8.38 16.29
C PHE A 163 2.62 -7.63 17.60
N GLY A 164 3.22 -8.34 18.56
CA GLY A 164 3.53 -7.85 19.90
C GLY A 164 3.17 -8.86 20.98
N ASN A 165 2.66 -8.37 22.12
CA ASN A 165 2.22 -9.24 23.21
C ASN A 165 0.80 -9.74 22.93
N CYS A 166 0.66 -11.03 22.64
CA CYS A 166 -0.63 -11.68 22.45
C CYS A 166 -1.19 -12.16 23.80
N LYS A 167 -2.45 -11.83 24.11
CA LYS A 167 -3.14 -12.38 25.29
C LYS A 167 -3.42 -13.88 25.06
N PRO A 168 -3.31 -14.75 26.06
CA PRO A 168 -3.56 -16.19 25.89
C PRO A 168 -4.96 -16.52 25.31
N SER A 169 -5.98 -15.75 25.69
CA SER A 169 -7.34 -15.90 25.12
C SER A 169 -7.37 -15.61 23.61
N MET A 170 -6.66 -14.57 23.17
CA MET A 170 -6.56 -14.21 21.76
C MET A 170 -5.70 -15.20 20.99
N GLU A 171 -4.62 -15.72 21.58
CA GLU A 171 -3.80 -16.76 20.97
C GLU A 171 -4.64 -18.02 20.69
N LYS A 172 -5.45 -18.45 21.66
CA LYS A 172 -6.38 -19.58 21.48
C LYS A 172 -7.38 -19.30 20.35
N GLN A 173 -7.94 -18.10 20.29
CA GLN A 173 -8.86 -17.71 19.22
C GLN A 173 -8.17 -17.72 17.84
N ILE A 174 -6.97 -17.16 17.73
CA ILE A 174 -6.18 -17.18 16.48
C ILE A 174 -5.90 -18.61 16.03
N GLN A 175 -5.54 -19.50 16.96
CA GLN A 175 -5.31 -20.92 16.64
C GLN A 175 -6.60 -21.61 16.14
N LEU A 176 -7.74 -21.36 16.79
CA LEU A 176 -9.03 -21.92 16.38
C LEU A 176 -9.43 -21.44 14.97
N GLU A 177 -9.36 -20.14 14.70
CA GLU A 177 -9.67 -19.59 13.39
C GLU A 177 -8.69 -20.08 12.32
N HIS A 178 -7.40 -20.14 12.64
CA HIS A 178 -6.40 -20.69 11.73
C HIS A 178 -6.74 -22.15 11.35
N MET A 179 -7.09 -23.00 12.32
CA MET A 179 -7.49 -24.38 12.05
C MET A 179 -8.79 -24.45 11.24
N ARG A 180 -9.80 -23.64 11.59
CA ARG A 180 -11.08 -23.58 10.85
C ARG A 180 -10.85 -23.28 9.37
N ILE A 181 -10.09 -22.22 9.07
CA ILE A 181 -9.79 -21.79 7.70
C ILE A 181 -8.92 -22.83 7.00
N THR A 182 -7.88 -23.36 7.66
CA THR A 182 -7.04 -24.43 7.10
C THR A 182 -7.89 -25.62 6.66
N HIS A 183 -8.80 -26.09 7.51
CA HIS A 183 -9.65 -27.25 7.20
C HIS A 183 -10.67 -26.94 6.11
N ALA A 184 -11.22 -25.72 6.06
CA ALA A 184 -12.12 -25.30 4.99
C ALA A 184 -11.40 -25.27 3.63
N LEU A 185 -10.27 -24.57 3.54
CA LEU A 185 -9.51 -24.43 2.29
C LEU A 185 -8.86 -25.75 1.84
N HIS A 186 -8.48 -26.61 2.78
CA HIS A 186 -7.99 -27.96 2.45
C HIS A 186 -9.08 -28.84 1.84
N ARG A 187 -10.32 -28.80 2.37
CA ARG A 187 -11.47 -29.52 1.78
C ARG A 187 -11.75 -29.06 0.35
N HIS A 188 -11.58 -27.76 0.08
CA HIS A 188 -11.73 -27.19 -1.27
C HIS A 188 -10.49 -27.36 -2.15
N ARG A 189 -9.42 -27.99 -1.65
CA ARG A 189 -8.15 -28.24 -2.37
C ARG A 189 -7.50 -26.96 -2.92
N ARG A 190 -7.59 -25.86 -2.17
CA ARG A 190 -6.98 -24.58 -2.54
C ARG A 190 -5.47 -24.65 -2.58
N THR A 191 -4.90 -23.92 -3.53
CA THR A 191 -3.47 -23.87 -3.81
C THR A 191 -3.02 -22.41 -4.02
N PRO A 192 -2.06 -21.90 -3.24
CA PRO A 192 -1.38 -22.57 -2.13
C PRO A 192 -2.31 -22.82 -0.93
N CYS A 193 -1.92 -23.74 -0.06
CA CYS A 193 -2.71 -24.03 1.13
C CYS A 193 -2.63 -22.85 2.12
N PHE A 194 -3.63 -22.73 3.00
CA PHE A 194 -3.71 -21.58 3.90
C PHE A 194 -2.46 -21.34 4.76
N PRO A 195 -1.82 -22.37 5.38
CA PRO A 195 -0.58 -22.16 6.12
C PRO A 195 0.54 -21.54 5.29
N GLN A 196 0.64 -21.86 4.00
CA GLN A 196 1.65 -21.26 3.11
C GLN A 196 1.35 -19.78 2.85
N ILE A 197 0.07 -19.42 2.66
CA ILE A 197 -0.37 -18.02 2.50
C ILE A 197 -0.07 -17.22 3.77
N ASP A 198 -0.53 -17.72 4.93
CA ASP A 198 -0.35 -17.04 6.22
C ASP A 198 1.12 -16.86 6.58
N LEU A 199 1.91 -17.93 6.47
CA LEU A 199 3.35 -17.89 6.73
C LEU A 199 4.02 -16.82 5.87
N THR A 200 3.75 -16.83 4.56
CA THR A 200 4.37 -15.89 3.62
C THR A 200 3.96 -14.45 3.91
N LEU A 201 2.66 -14.20 4.12
CA LEU A 201 2.15 -12.87 4.42
C LEU A 201 2.79 -12.32 5.70
N ARG A 202 2.76 -13.08 6.79
CA ARG A 202 3.37 -12.64 8.05
C ARG A 202 4.88 -12.43 7.89
N ALA A 203 5.58 -13.31 7.18
CA ALA A 203 7.02 -13.16 6.95
C ALA A 203 7.35 -11.86 6.19
N ILE A 204 6.58 -11.52 5.15
CA ILE A 204 6.70 -10.23 4.43
C ILE A 204 6.46 -9.07 5.40
N LEU A 205 5.41 -9.12 6.21
CA LEU A 205 5.08 -8.06 7.16
C LEU A 205 6.19 -7.83 8.21
N TYR A 206 6.81 -8.90 8.70
CA TYR A 206 7.88 -8.81 9.70
C TYR A 206 9.21 -8.32 9.12
N GLU A 207 9.65 -8.90 8.01
CA GLU A 207 10.97 -8.63 7.43
C GLU A 207 10.99 -7.39 6.54
N LYS A 208 9.95 -7.20 5.72
CA LYS A 208 9.91 -6.16 4.69
C LYS A 208 9.11 -4.94 5.12
N ARG A 209 8.14 -5.11 6.02
CA ARG A 209 7.31 -4.03 6.60
C ARG A 209 6.69 -3.11 5.54
N PRO A 210 6.10 -3.66 4.46
CA PRO A 210 5.58 -2.86 3.36
C PRO A 210 4.44 -1.94 3.82
N ARG A 211 4.05 -1.00 2.96
CA ARG A 211 2.87 -0.14 3.18
C ARG A 211 1.58 -0.91 2.95
N PHE A 212 1.55 -1.72 1.90
CA PHE A 212 0.47 -2.64 1.57
C PHE A 212 1.02 -3.95 1.00
N ILE A 213 0.20 -4.99 1.00
CA ILE A 213 0.44 -6.26 0.32
C ILE A 213 -0.79 -6.57 -0.54
N ILE A 214 -0.59 -7.18 -1.71
CA ILE A 214 -1.71 -7.61 -2.56
C ILE A 214 -1.90 -9.12 -2.43
N LEU A 215 -3.11 -9.52 -2.11
CA LEU A 215 -3.56 -10.91 -2.21
C LEU A 215 -4.31 -11.06 -3.54
N PHE A 216 -3.64 -11.66 -4.51
CA PHE A 216 -4.13 -11.77 -5.88
C PHE A 216 -4.79 -13.13 -6.10
N SER A 217 -6.01 -13.11 -6.65
CA SER A 217 -6.69 -14.31 -7.12
C SER A 217 -7.18 -14.08 -8.56
N PRO A 218 -6.78 -14.91 -9.54
CA PRO A 218 -7.17 -14.72 -10.93
C PRO A 218 -8.70 -14.80 -11.14
N PRO A 219 -9.30 -13.92 -11.96
CA PRO A 219 -10.69 -14.04 -12.39
C PRO A 219 -10.97 -15.36 -13.14
N PRO A 220 -12.25 -15.80 -13.24
CA PRO A 220 -13.48 -15.14 -12.77
C PRO A 220 -13.94 -15.55 -11.35
N ALA A 221 -13.24 -16.43 -10.67
CA ALA A 221 -13.74 -17.07 -9.45
C ALA A 221 -13.64 -16.20 -8.18
N SER A 222 -13.01 -15.02 -8.27
CA SER A 222 -12.72 -14.17 -7.11
C SER A 222 -12.38 -12.73 -7.52
N TYR A 223 -12.02 -11.93 -6.53
CA TYR A 223 -11.47 -10.60 -6.67
C TYR A 223 -10.16 -10.52 -5.85
N SER A 224 -9.27 -9.60 -6.22
CA SER A 224 -8.02 -9.39 -5.48
C SER A 224 -8.17 -8.29 -4.44
N GLN A 225 -7.40 -8.38 -3.36
CA GLN A 225 -7.46 -7.43 -2.24
C GLN A 225 -6.13 -6.74 -1.99
N ILE A 226 -6.22 -5.46 -1.64
CA ILE A 226 -5.11 -4.67 -1.10
C ILE A 226 -5.21 -4.71 0.43
N LEU A 227 -4.16 -5.17 1.09
CA LEU A 227 -4.06 -5.24 2.54
C LEU A 227 -3.13 -4.13 3.02
N PHE A 228 -3.70 -3.01 3.49
CA PHE A 228 -2.94 -1.89 4.02
C PHE A 228 -2.44 -2.21 5.43
N THR A 229 -1.18 -1.92 5.72
CA THR A 229 -0.60 -2.24 7.03
C THR A 229 -0.95 -1.23 8.12
N HIS A 230 -1.43 -0.04 7.74
CA HIS A 230 -1.81 1.05 8.63
C HIS A 230 -2.84 1.96 7.97
N HIS A 231 -3.68 2.62 8.78
CA HIS A 231 -4.76 3.52 8.32
C HIS A 231 -4.22 4.68 7.48
N SER A 232 -3.08 5.26 7.89
CA SER A 232 -2.43 6.36 7.15
C SER A 232 -1.79 5.96 5.82
N PHE A 233 -1.86 4.69 5.41
CA PHE A 233 -1.43 4.24 4.08
C PHE A 233 -2.62 4.03 3.15
N VAL A 234 -3.84 4.21 3.66
CA VAL A 234 -5.05 4.15 2.84
C VAL A 234 -5.15 5.46 2.06
N PRO A 235 -5.33 5.39 0.74
CA PRO A 235 -5.58 6.57 -0.09
C PRO A 235 -6.85 7.32 0.30
N ASP A 236 -6.87 8.61 -0.03
CA ASP A 236 -8.05 9.45 0.18
C ASP A 236 -9.17 9.06 -0.81
N GLU A 237 -10.41 9.05 -0.34
CA GLU A 237 -11.56 8.62 -1.14
C GLU A 237 -11.87 9.55 -2.31
N GLU A 238 -11.52 10.83 -2.20
CA GLU A 238 -11.76 11.82 -3.25
C GLU A 238 -11.02 11.51 -4.56
N ILE A 239 -9.89 10.80 -4.47
CA ILE A 239 -9.13 10.38 -5.65
C ILE A 239 -9.75 9.16 -6.33
N PHE A 240 -10.45 8.29 -5.59
CA PHE A 240 -10.83 6.98 -6.11
C PHE A 240 -12.32 6.74 -6.24
N SER A 241 -13.15 7.70 -5.84
CA SER A 241 -14.60 7.62 -5.96
C SER A 241 -15.05 7.28 -7.40
N ASP A 242 -14.40 7.87 -8.41
CA ASP A 242 -14.67 7.71 -9.84
C ASP A 242 -13.66 6.81 -10.58
N TYR A 243 -12.74 6.15 -9.87
CA TYR A 243 -11.70 5.33 -10.49
C TYR A 243 -12.32 4.23 -11.36
N PRO A 244 -11.76 3.80 -12.49
CA PRO A 244 -12.41 2.78 -13.31
C PRO A 244 -12.58 1.46 -12.53
N SER A 245 -13.77 0.90 -12.57
CA SER A 245 -14.05 -0.48 -12.14
C SER A 245 -14.30 -1.33 -13.36
N GLY A 246 -13.77 -2.54 -13.36
CA GLY A 246 -14.03 -3.50 -14.42
C GLY A 246 -12.99 -4.59 -14.44
N CYS A 247 -13.27 -5.61 -15.23
CA CYS A 247 -12.24 -6.53 -15.67
C CYS A 247 -12.32 -6.63 -17.20
N PRO A 248 -11.23 -7.01 -17.87
CA PRO A 248 -11.18 -7.08 -19.33
C PRO A 248 -12.08 -8.18 -19.92
N ASN A 249 -12.85 -8.91 -19.10
CA ASN A 249 -13.78 -9.91 -19.58
C ASN A 249 -15.09 -9.23 -20.02
N PRO A 250 -15.44 -9.25 -21.33
CA PRO A 250 -16.67 -8.62 -21.84
C PRO A 250 -17.95 -9.27 -21.31
N CYS A 251 -17.87 -10.44 -20.68
CA CYS A 251 -18.99 -11.12 -20.03
C CYS A 251 -19.12 -10.80 -18.54
N CYS A 252 -18.25 -9.97 -17.96
CA CYS A 252 -18.37 -9.59 -16.55
C CYS A 252 -19.43 -8.51 -16.35
N THR A 253 -20.23 -8.63 -15.30
CA THR A 253 -21.19 -7.61 -14.87
C THR A 253 -20.48 -6.50 -14.08
N ASP A 254 -21.17 -5.38 -13.85
CA ASP A 254 -20.66 -4.12 -13.24
C ASP A 254 -20.00 -4.27 -11.85
N ASN A 255 -20.00 -5.45 -11.23
CA ASN A 255 -19.41 -5.74 -9.93
C ASN A 255 -18.05 -6.46 -10.00
N CYS A 256 -17.44 -6.48 -11.18
CA CYS A 256 -16.24 -7.25 -11.46
C CYS A 256 -15.00 -6.36 -11.38
N GLU A 257 -14.35 -6.31 -10.21
CA GLU A 257 -13.09 -5.59 -10.04
C GLU A 257 -11.91 -6.56 -9.95
N MET A 258 -10.92 -6.35 -10.81
CA MET A 258 -9.62 -7.05 -10.80
C MET A 258 -8.95 -6.98 -9.43
N LEU A 259 -8.82 -5.75 -8.91
CA LEU A 259 -8.26 -5.42 -7.61
C LEU A 259 -9.21 -4.40 -6.94
N ARG A 260 -9.73 -4.74 -5.75
CA ARG A 260 -10.65 -3.84 -5.04
C ARG A 260 -9.91 -2.65 -4.46
N PHE A 261 -10.05 -1.51 -5.13
CA PHE A 261 -9.57 -0.24 -4.62
C PHE A 261 -10.53 0.30 -3.53
N PRO A 262 -10.02 0.92 -2.45
CA PRO A 262 -10.85 1.47 -1.39
C PRO A 262 -11.50 2.79 -1.82
N ARG A 263 -12.56 2.72 -2.64
CA ARG A 263 -13.26 3.89 -3.21
C ARG A 263 -13.90 4.81 -2.18
N ARG A 264 -14.20 4.29 -0.98
CA ARG A 264 -14.73 5.04 0.18
C ARG A 264 -13.68 5.15 1.29
N GLY A 265 -12.41 5.25 0.87
CA GLY A 265 -11.26 5.39 1.75
C GLY A 265 -11.23 4.34 2.86
N LEU A 266 -11.08 4.81 4.10
CA LEU A 266 -10.93 3.94 5.28
C LEU A 266 -12.12 3.02 5.54
N GLU A 267 -13.34 3.39 5.15
CA GLU A 267 -14.54 2.58 5.40
C GLU A 267 -14.52 1.25 4.65
N THR A 268 -13.91 1.25 3.46
CA THR A 268 -13.87 0.08 2.56
C THR A 268 -12.48 -0.55 2.49
N ALA A 269 -11.47 0.07 3.08
CA ALA A 269 -10.11 -0.43 3.05
C ALA A 269 -9.91 -1.63 3.99
N ASN A 270 -9.19 -2.64 3.49
CA ASN A 270 -8.72 -3.74 4.34
C ASN A 270 -7.44 -3.35 5.05
N VAL A 271 -7.58 -2.84 6.27
CA VAL A 271 -6.45 -2.41 7.10
C VAL A 271 -6.12 -3.43 8.17
N LEU A 272 -4.86 -3.88 8.22
CA LEU A 272 -4.37 -4.92 9.13
C LEU A 272 -4.08 -4.41 10.55
N GLU A 273 -4.00 -3.09 10.74
CA GLU A 273 -3.77 -2.44 12.04
C GLU A 273 -2.54 -2.97 12.80
N ILE A 274 -1.41 -3.11 12.08
CA ILE A 274 -0.19 -3.61 12.69
C ILE A 274 0.29 -2.59 13.72
N LYS A 275 0.31 -2.99 15.00
CA LYS A 275 0.80 -2.15 16.10
C LYS A 275 2.31 -1.95 15.96
N ARG A 276 2.71 -0.90 15.25
CA ARG A 276 4.11 -0.48 15.14
C ARG A 276 4.45 0.42 16.34
N GLY A 277 5.30 -0.07 17.24
CA GLY A 277 5.72 0.64 18.45
C GLY A 277 6.75 -0.16 19.27
N GLY A 278 7.61 0.53 20.03
CA GLY A 278 8.62 -0.10 20.87
C GLY A 278 9.68 -0.85 20.06
N LYS A 279 9.90 -2.13 20.38
CA LYS A 279 10.91 -2.99 19.70
C LYS A 279 10.64 -3.23 18.21
N PHE A 280 9.40 -2.99 17.74
CA PHE A 280 8.98 -3.25 16.36
C PHE A 280 8.98 -2.02 15.45
N GLY A 281 9.47 -0.88 15.93
CA GLY A 281 9.66 0.34 15.14
C GLY A 281 8.88 1.55 15.65
N LYS A 282 9.04 2.68 14.95
CA LYS A 282 8.36 3.94 15.27
C LYS A 282 6.87 3.84 14.94
N ARG A 283 6.02 4.51 15.74
CA ARG A 283 4.60 4.70 15.41
C ARG A 283 4.50 5.39 14.05
N VAL A 284 3.60 4.89 13.21
CA VAL A 284 3.30 5.52 11.93
C VAL A 284 2.54 6.81 12.23
N LYS A 285 3.06 7.92 11.71
CA LYS A 285 2.42 9.24 11.79
C LYS A 285 2.41 9.82 10.39
N GLN A 286 1.39 10.61 10.08
CA GLN A 286 1.37 11.41 8.87
C GLN A 286 2.39 12.53 9.02
N ARG A 287 3.18 12.74 7.98
CA ARG A 287 4.28 13.70 7.99
C ARG A 287 4.14 14.65 6.83
N THR A 288 4.51 15.90 7.06
CA THR A 288 4.76 16.85 5.97
C THR A 288 6.27 16.98 5.79
N MET A 289 6.81 16.39 4.73
CA MET A 289 8.25 16.36 4.47
C MET A 289 8.68 17.43 3.47
N CYS A 290 9.97 17.75 3.46
CA CYS A 290 10.60 18.48 2.35
C CYS A 290 10.39 17.73 1.03
N ASN A 291 9.98 18.42 -0.04
CA ASN A 291 9.62 17.78 -1.32
C ASN A 291 10.79 17.08 -2.01
N TRP A 292 12.02 17.60 -1.85
CA TRP A 292 13.21 16.91 -2.34
C TRP A 292 13.36 15.55 -1.68
N ILE A 293 13.30 14.49 -2.49
CA ILE A 293 13.15 13.09 -2.05
C ILE A 293 14.28 12.62 -1.12
N GLU A 294 15.50 13.13 -1.32
CA GLU A 294 16.70 12.77 -0.53
C GLU A 294 16.78 13.51 0.81
N CYS A 295 15.87 14.45 1.08
CA CYS A 295 15.82 15.17 2.35
C CYS A 295 15.03 14.37 3.41
N ASP A 296 15.42 14.46 4.68
CA ASP A 296 14.68 13.85 5.81
C ASP A 296 13.99 14.87 6.72
N VAL A 297 14.02 16.17 6.36
CA VAL A 297 13.39 17.23 7.15
C VAL A 297 11.87 17.07 7.13
N CYS A 298 11.29 16.96 8.32
CA CYS A 298 9.87 16.87 8.61
C CYS A 298 9.41 18.18 9.25
N PHE A 299 8.39 18.84 8.68
CA PHE A 299 7.86 20.12 9.16
C PHE A 299 6.78 19.95 10.22
N SER A 300 5.97 18.90 10.11
CA SER A 300 4.94 18.55 11.08
C SER A 300 4.75 17.04 11.11
N GLU A 301 4.50 16.51 12.30
CA GLU A 301 3.99 15.17 12.50
C GLU A 301 2.57 15.29 13.08
N GLU A 302 1.56 15.02 12.27
CA GLU A 302 0.19 14.96 12.79
C GLU A 302 0.00 13.64 13.51
N THR A 303 -0.41 13.74 14.78
CA THR A 303 -0.83 12.57 15.55
C THR A 303 -2.32 12.43 15.30
N LEU A 304 -2.71 11.42 14.52
CA LEU A 304 -4.13 11.14 14.27
C LEU A 304 -4.88 11.06 15.62
N PRO A 305 -6.08 11.65 15.72
CA PRO A 305 -6.90 11.52 16.92
C PRO A 305 -7.13 10.04 17.18
N LYS A 306 -6.82 9.58 18.41
CA LYS A 306 -7.13 8.21 18.82
C LYS A 306 -8.64 8.03 18.64
N SER A 307 -9.06 7.15 17.73
CA SER A 307 -10.44 6.70 17.65
C SER A 307 -10.88 6.25 19.03
N SER A 308 -11.93 6.88 19.56
CA SER A 308 -12.52 6.65 20.87
C SER A 308 -13.13 5.25 20.97
N SER A 309 -12.29 4.24 21.19
CA SER A 309 -12.72 2.97 21.75
C SER A 309 -12.58 3.08 23.27
N GLY A 310 -13.74 3.18 23.93
CA GLY A 310 -13.87 3.49 25.34
C GLY A 310 -13.09 2.56 26.26
N SER A 311 -12.40 3.18 27.21
CA SER A 311 -12.25 2.65 28.56
C SER A 311 -12.04 3.84 29.48
N GLU A 312 -13.04 4.10 30.30
CA GLU A 312 -13.03 5.09 31.38
C GLU A 312 -11.89 4.76 32.36
N GLY A 313 -11.23 5.80 32.85
CA GLY A 313 -10.05 5.70 33.71
C GLY A 313 -9.35 7.05 33.83
N THR A 314 -10.03 7.99 34.48
CA THR A 314 -9.54 9.32 34.82
C THR A 314 -8.49 9.23 35.90
N GLU A 315 -7.23 9.55 35.60
CA GLU A 315 -6.29 10.07 36.60
C GLU A 315 -5.49 11.23 36.01
N SER A 316 -5.79 12.40 36.55
CA SER A 316 -5.09 13.66 36.41
C SER A 316 -3.66 13.50 36.92
N SER A 317 -2.67 13.81 36.11
CA SER A 317 -1.30 14.02 36.58
C SER A 317 -0.66 15.13 35.77
N GLU A 318 -0.80 16.33 36.32
CA GLU A 318 0.08 17.47 36.07
C GLU A 318 1.48 17.08 36.51
N ASN A 319 2.36 16.77 35.56
CA ASN A 319 3.79 16.81 35.81
C ASN A 319 4.48 17.33 34.55
N GLY A 320 4.83 18.62 34.61
CA GLY A 320 5.67 19.28 33.63
C GLY A 320 7.09 18.73 33.69
N SER A 321 7.35 17.68 32.91
CA SER A 321 8.71 17.31 32.52
C SER A 321 9.07 18.04 31.23
N LEU A 322 9.94 19.06 31.34
CA LEU A 322 10.58 19.71 30.20
C LEU A 322 11.47 18.68 29.49
N ASP A 323 10.95 18.04 28.44
CA ASP A 323 11.73 17.18 27.56
C ASP A 323 12.68 18.09 26.73
N PRO A 324 14.02 17.99 26.85
CA PRO A 324 14.96 18.92 26.21
C PRO A 324 15.07 18.71 24.68
N ASN A 325 14.21 17.89 24.10
CA ASN A 325 14.19 17.58 22.68
C ASN A 325 13.06 18.30 21.94
N ILE A 326 12.83 19.58 22.27
CA ILE A 326 12.01 20.49 21.45
C ILE A 326 12.78 20.69 20.14
N GLN A 327 12.58 19.78 19.19
CA GLN A 327 13.02 19.96 17.80
C GLN A 327 12.53 21.33 17.35
N ARG A 328 13.47 22.25 17.11
CA ARG A 328 13.17 23.54 16.48
C ARG A 328 12.42 23.23 15.20
N VAL A 329 11.13 23.59 15.16
CA VAL A 329 10.30 23.45 13.98
C VAL A 329 10.94 24.30 12.90
N VAL A 330 11.56 23.66 11.90
CA VAL A 330 12.17 24.37 10.77
C VAL A 330 11.02 24.92 9.93
N PRO A 331 10.86 26.25 9.79
CA PRO A 331 9.81 26.79 8.96
C PRO A 331 10.15 26.49 7.50
N GLY A 332 9.44 25.55 6.88
CA GLY A 332 9.59 25.24 5.46
C GLY A 332 9.01 26.33 4.57
N GLN A 333 9.67 26.62 3.46
CA GLN A 333 9.24 27.57 2.43
C GLN A 333 8.38 26.86 1.38
N LEU A 334 7.18 27.39 1.11
CA LEU A 334 6.34 26.92 0.02
C LEU A 334 6.89 27.43 -1.31
N CYS A 335 6.70 26.66 -2.38
CA CYS A 335 6.97 27.17 -3.72
C CYS A 335 6.15 28.43 -3.98
N SER A 336 6.81 29.52 -4.38
CA SER A 336 6.16 30.81 -4.63
C SER A 336 5.12 30.77 -5.76
N GLN A 337 5.26 29.84 -6.71
CA GLN A 337 4.40 29.72 -7.87
C GLN A 337 3.18 28.84 -7.61
N CYS A 338 3.38 27.54 -7.32
CA CYS A 338 2.27 26.60 -7.15
C CYS A 338 1.74 26.55 -5.71
N ARG A 339 2.57 26.88 -4.70
CA ARG A 339 2.29 26.73 -3.27
C ARG A 339 1.94 25.31 -2.80
N LEU A 340 2.09 24.30 -3.67
CA LEU A 340 1.73 22.90 -3.36
C LEU A 340 2.81 22.13 -2.62
N VAL A 341 4.08 22.48 -2.83
CA VAL A 341 5.24 21.77 -2.30
C VAL A 341 6.02 22.66 -1.34
N ARG A 342 6.67 22.03 -0.37
CA ARG A 342 7.42 22.71 0.69
C ARG A 342 8.87 22.25 0.73
N TYR A 343 9.79 23.18 0.86
CA TYR A 343 11.23 22.91 0.95
C TYR A 343 11.82 23.50 2.24
N CYS A 344 12.81 22.83 2.82
CA CYS A 344 13.51 23.37 3.98
C CYS A 344 14.62 24.35 3.60
N SER A 345 14.99 24.44 2.31
CA SER A 345 15.96 25.40 1.78
C SER A 345 15.74 25.65 0.29
N LEU A 346 16.26 26.78 -0.21
CA LEU A 346 16.28 27.09 -1.65
C LEU A 346 17.17 26.11 -2.44
N ASP A 347 18.20 25.54 -1.81
CA ASP A 347 19.05 24.53 -2.45
C ASP A 347 18.26 23.27 -2.81
N HIS A 348 17.42 22.77 -1.89
CA HIS A 348 16.57 21.62 -2.14
C HIS A 348 15.53 21.90 -3.22
N GLN A 349 14.98 23.12 -3.27
CA GLN A 349 14.11 23.53 -4.37
C GLN A 349 14.85 23.50 -5.71
N ARG A 350 16.10 23.98 -5.77
CA ARG A 350 16.90 23.95 -7.01
C ARG A 350 17.21 22.52 -7.46
N ARG A 351 17.52 21.61 -6.54
CA ARG A 351 17.77 20.19 -6.85
C ARG A 351 16.51 19.47 -7.37
N ASP A 352 15.35 19.78 -6.78
CA ASP A 352 14.06 19.21 -7.16
C ASP A 352 13.44 19.87 -8.42
N TRP A 353 13.92 21.07 -8.78
CA TRP A 353 13.35 21.88 -9.87
C TRP A 353 13.23 21.15 -11.22
N PRO A 354 14.19 20.31 -11.67
CA PRO A 354 14.06 19.59 -12.94
C PRO A 354 12.80 18.71 -13.02
N GLU A 355 12.38 18.11 -11.90
CA GLU A 355 11.13 17.34 -11.80
C GLU A 355 9.94 18.27 -11.53
N HIS A 356 10.02 19.10 -10.48
CA HIS A 356 8.90 19.94 -10.04
C HIS A 356 8.40 20.90 -11.12
N LYS A 357 9.27 21.44 -11.99
CA LYS A 357 8.85 22.37 -13.06
C LYS A 357 7.82 21.76 -14.03
N ARG A 358 7.72 20.44 -14.12
CA ARG A 358 6.74 19.71 -14.95
C ARG A 358 5.30 19.89 -14.45
N VAL A 359 5.13 19.99 -13.13
CA VAL A 359 3.82 20.14 -12.50
C VAL A 359 3.59 21.55 -11.92
N CYS A 360 4.66 22.34 -11.74
CA CYS A 360 4.57 23.69 -11.20
C CYS A 360 3.80 24.65 -12.12
N VAL A 361 2.59 25.01 -11.69
CA VAL A 361 1.71 26.01 -12.32
C VAL A 361 1.20 26.97 -11.26
N LYS A 362 0.91 28.22 -11.65
CA LYS A 362 0.28 29.17 -10.75
C LYS A 362 -1.18 28.75 -10.56
N MET A 363 -1.52 28.30 -9.37
CA MET A 363 -2.91 27.97 -9.05
C MET A 363 -3.72 29.27 -8.99
N GLN A 364 -4.76 29.34 -9.83
CA GLN A 364 -5.80 30.35 -9.73
C GLN A 364 -6.77 29.85 -8.66
N TRP A 365 -6.60 30.32 -7.44
CA TRP A 365 -7.57 30.11 -6.38
C TRP A 365 -8.64 31.19 -6.58
N GLU A 366 -9.83 30.81 -7.03
CA GLU A 366 -11.00 31.70 -7.05
C GLU A 366 -11.53 31.94 -5.64
#